data_AF-A0A9C9KNH1-F1
#
_entry.id   AF-A0A9C9KNH1-F1
#
_cell.length_a   1.000
_cell.length_b   1.000
_cell.length_c   1.000
_cell.angle_alpha   90.00
_cell.angle_beta   90.00
_cell.angle_gamma   90.00
#
_symmetry.space_group_name_H-M   'P 1'
#
loop_
_entity.id
_entity.type
_entity.pdbx_description
1 polymer ?
#
loop_
_entity_poly.entity_id
_entity_poly.type
_entity_poly.pdbx_seq_one_letter_code
_entity_poly.pdbx_strand_id
1 'polypeptide(L)'
;MKKMTDAELKTKLGDSYTAPIGLYQLTKDMPFLGSVSCNVEEMVAGSWQEVIIDYTLGQSGMADGSWFKATFRFYSDWELFQTTEPAAANYVSAEYHAAPTVEGQSPASVQKLSVRFDQKGHERPFQKAVIVDTYDGYLKAGDHIIIRLGDRRFGGPGTRVQTFTEEFFKFRCYADPLGTSRFAAVEPDLTINIKPGHPALLQWAGSRLVKQGEKIPLRIRAEDEWGNTCWSRADKVHISATLDGKSCYEKDIVMPKQGWSVQLLEDMPTDKPGELVIVAVMPDHPVVKHHTFYVTIDKELDFPRIFYTDLHVHSEDTVGTNSTSYNLTYGRDVTGLDVLAFAHNDFNITTERWKKTVELIRDITVDGEFVAYPGTEWCGSSCAGGDHNVIFLHDGEPEFPYLKDGTHVRSVDWNEDSGTTVANPGAWPLEELWAAYIHDPEGHLLTPHVGGRRCIMDWHHPELEKLVEIGSAWGHFGWLYEDAMQRG
;
A
#
# COMPACT_ATOMS: atom_id res chain seq x y z
N MET A 1 11.44 25.25 -23.95
CA MET A 1 11.75 26.46 -24.75
C MET A 1 10.82 27.59 -24.33
N LYS A 2 11.30 28.85 -24.30
CA LYS A 2 10.48 30.02 -23.96
C LYS A 2 9.39 30.23 -25.02
N LYS A 3 8.14 30.47 -24.58
CA LYS A 3 7.01 30.86 -25.43
C LYS A 3 7.33 32.17 -26.15
N MET A 4 7.19 32.19 -27.48
CA MET A 4 7.42 33.37 -28.32
C MET A 4 6.11 34.10 -28.60
N THR A 5 6.14 35.42 -28.67
CA THR A 5 5.04 36.24 -29.20
C THR A 5 4.87 36.03 -30.71
N ASP A 6 3.70 36.39 -31.25
CA ASP A 6 3.45 36.27 -32.70
C ASP A 6 4.42 37.13 -33.53
N ALA A 7 4.83 38.29 -32.99
CA ALA A 7 5.83 39.15 -33.62
C ALA A 7 7.23 38.50 -33.66
N GLU A 8 7.64 37.84 -32.59
CA GLU A 8 8.91 37.09 -32.54
C GLU A 8 8.87 35.89 -33.50
N LEU A 9 7.75 35.16 -33.55
CA LEU A 9 7.56 34.07 -34.51
C LEU A 9 7.65 34.56 -35.96
N LYS A 10 6.93 35.64 -36.28
CA LYS A 10 6.94 36.26 -37.61
C LYS A 10 8.32 36.75 -38.00
N THR A 11 9.05 37.37 -37.07
CA THR A 11 10.44 37.81 -37.29
C THR A 11 11.36 36.64 -37.62
N LYS A 12 11.18 35.49 -36.96
CA LYS A 12 12.02 34.30 -37.14
C LYS A 12 11.65 33.45 -38.36
N LEU A 13 10.37 33.28 -38.62
CA LEU A 13 9.85 32.39 -39.67
C LEU A 13 9.57 33.12 -40.99
N GLY A 14 9.56 34.47 -40.98
CA GLY A 14 9.19 35.31 -42.11
C GLY A 14 7.68 35.40 -42.32
N ASP A 15 7.28 36.02 -43.43
CA ASP A 15 5.86 36.24 -43.77
C ASP A 15 5.25 35.11 -44.61
N SER A 16 6.07 34.15 -45.06
CA SER A 16 5.67 33.12 -46.02
C SER A 16 5.20 31.81 -45.38
N TYR A 17 5.25 31.67 -44.05
CA TYR A 17 4.78 30.44 -43.39
C TYR A 17 3.28 30.49 -43.13
N THR A 18 2.61 29.34 -43.21
CA THR A 18 1.20 29.17 -42.89
C THR A 18 1.07 28.18 -41.73
N ALA A 19 0.31 28.56 -40.71
CA ALA A 19 0.01 27.73 -39.56
C ALA A 19 -1.39 28.09 -39.01
N PRO A 20 -2.04 27.19 -38.26
CA PRO A 20 -3.31 27.51 -37.63
C PRO A 20 -3.20 28.74 -36.71
N ILE A 21 -4.14 29.66 -36.84
CA ILE A 21 -4.08 30.97 -36.19
C ILE A 21 -4.28 30.79 -34.68
N GLY A 22 -3.33 31.30 -33.88
CA GLY A 22 -3.36 31.25 -32.42
C GLY A 22 -2.98 29.89 -31.78
N LEU A 23 -2.88 28.81 -32.57
CA LEU A 23 -2.58 27.47 -32.05
C LEU A 23 -1.24 27.38 -31.30
N TYR A 24 -0.22 28.09 -31.79
CA TYR A 24 1.07 28.12 -31.12
C TYR A 24 0.95 28.61 -29.68
N GLN A 25 0.24 29.72 -29.47
CA GLN A 25 0.11 30.31 -28.14
C GLN A 25 -0.70 29.41 -27.23
N LEU A 26 -1.83 28.90 -27.73
CA LEU A 26 -2.70 27.98 -27.00
C LEU A 26 -1.96 26.72 -26.55
N THR A 27 -1.25 26.05 -27.47
CA THR A 27 -0.52 24.82 -27.12
C THR A 27 0.72 25.08 -26.27
N LYS A 28 1.32 26.28 -26.32
CA LYS A 28 2.45 26.64 -25.44
C LYS A 28 2.06 26.94 -24.00
N ASP A 29 0.78 27.19 -23.73
CA ASP A 29 0.24 27.32 -22.38
C ASP A 29 -0.19 25.98 -21.77
N MET A 30 -0.20 24.90 -22.56
CA MET A 30 -0.54 23.56 -22.11
C MET A 30 0.71 22.82 -21.60
N PRO A 31 0.56 21.91 -20.62
CA PRO A 31 1.56 20.88 -20.36
C PRO A 31 1.85 20.08 -21.62
N PHE A 32 3.09 19.60 -21.76
CA PHE A 32 3.50 18.93 -23.01
C PHE A 32 2.69 17.66 -23.27
N LEU A 33 2.55 16.80 -22.24
CA LEU A 33 1.79 15.55 -22.32
C LEU A 33 0.31 15.73 -21.95
N GLY A 34 -0.06 16.85 -21.33
CA GLY A 34 -1.44 17.13 -20.94
C GLY A 34 -1.66 16.99 -19.44
N SER A 35 -2.90 16.71 -19.06
CA SER A 35 -3.31 16.60 -17.65
C SER A 35 -4.41 15.56 -17.50
N VAL A 36 -4.51 14.99 -16.31
CA VAL A 36 -5.58 14.05 -15.95
C VAL A 36 -6.43 14.61 -14.81
N SER A 37 -7.70 14.24 -14.78
CA SER A 37 -8.60 14.51 -13.67
C SER A 37 -9.50 13.31 -13.36
N CYS A 38 -10.06 13.27 -12.16
CA CYS A 38 -10.93 12.20 -11.68
C CYS A 38 -12.24 12.79 -11.13
N ASN A 39 -13.37 12.11 -11.32
CA ASN A 39 -14.65 12.52 -10.74
C ASN A 39 -14.78 12.22 -9.24
N VAL A 40 -13.87 11.44 -8.67
CA VAL A 40 -13.87 11.05 -7.25
C VAL A 40 -12.54 11.37 -6.60
N GLU A 41 -12.60 11.87 -5.36
CA GLU A 41 -11.43 12.14 -4.51
C GLU A 41 -11.44 11.25 -3.26
N GLU A 42 -12.59 10.65 -2.93
CA GLU A 42 -12.76 9.74 -1.81
C GLU A 42 -13.75 8.62 -2.16
N MET A 43 -13.49 7.41 -1.68
CA MET A 43 -14.37 6.25 -1.79
C MET A 43 -14.36 5.46 -0.47
N VAL A 44 -15.42 4.68 -0.24
CA VAL A 44 -15.48 3.75 0.90
C VAL A 44 -14.90 2.40 0.48
N ALA A 45 -14.11 1.77 1.36
CA ALA A 45 -13.55 0.44 1.15
C ALA A 45 -14.66 -0.58 0.77
N GLY A 46 -14.42 -1.36 -0.29
CA GLY A 46 -15.36 -2.35 -0.82
C GLY A 46 -16.63 -1.80 -1.47
N SER A 47 -16.81 -0.48 -1.55
CA SER A 47 -17.99 0.12 -2.18
C SER A 47 -17.99 -0.03 -3.71
N TRP A 48 -19.19 -0.02 -4.30
CA TRP A 48 -19.37 -0.04 -5.75
C TRP A 48 -19.37 1.38 -6.33
N GLN A 49 -18.46 1.66 -7.25
CA GLN A 49 -18.24 2.99 -7.82
C GLN A 49 -18.25 2.98 -9.35
N GLU A 50 -18.48 4.15 -9.94
CA GLU A 50 -18.08 4.46 -11.31
C GLU A 50 -17.01 5.54 -11.23
N VAL A 51 -15.78 5.21 -11.61
CA VAL A 51 -14.64 6.12 -11.59
C VAL A 51 -14.36 6.58 -13.01
N ILE A 52 -14.30 7.88 -13.23
CA ILE A 52 -14.10 8.51 -14.53
C ILE A 52 -12.75 9.21 -14.50
N ILE A 53 -11.81 8.74 -15.31
CA ILE A 53 -10.53 9.39 -15.55
C ILE A 53 -10.64 10.15 -16.86
N ASP A 54 -10.50 11.47 -16.80
CA ASP A 54 -10.48 12.36 -17.95
C ASP A 54 -9.04 12.79 -18.24
N TYR A 55 -8.49 12.31 -19.37
CA TYR A 55 -7.20 12.73 -19.88
C TYR A 55 -7.37 13.80 -20.96
N THR A 56 -6.97 15.03 -20.64
CA THR A 56 -6.85 16.13 -21.60
C THR A 56 -5.49 16.09 -22.28
N LEU A 57 -5.47 15.95 -23.60
CA LEU A 57 -4.25 15.87 -24.39
C LEU A 57 -3.48 17.19 -24.39
N GLY A 58 -2.17 17.10 -24.14
CA GLY A 58 -1.27 18.25 -24.11
C GLY A 58 -0.80 18.74 -25.47
N GLN A 59 0.21 19.61 -25.45
CA GLN A 59 0.85 20.15 -26.66
C GLN A 59 1.25 19.06 -27.67
N SER A 60 1.70 17.89 -27.19
CA SER A 60 2.17 16.81 -28.06
C SER A 60 1.08 16.26 -28.97
N GLY A 61 -0.20 16.36 -28.58
CA GLY A 61 -1.23 15.48 -29.12
C GLY A 61 -0.84 14.02 -28.94
N MET A 62 -1.42 13.15 -29.76
CA MET A 62 -1.11 11.73 -29.82
C MET A 62 -1.13 11.25 -31.28
N ALA A 63 -0.04 10.63 -31.72
CA ALA A 63 0.09 10.08 -33.07
C ALA A 63 -0.77 8.81 -33.28
N ASP A 64 -0.86 8.35 -34.53
CA ASP A 64 -1.45 7.05 -34.83
C ASP A 64 -0.67 5.90 -34.18
N GLY A 65 -1.38 4.90 -33.67
CA GLY A 65 -0.80 3.77 -32.93
C GLY A 65 -0.26 4.14 -31.54
N SER A 66 -0.52 5.35 -31.05
CA SER A 66 -0.16 5.78 -29.69
C SER A 66 -1.06 5.18 -28.62
N TRP A 67 -0.51 5.02 -27.41
CA TRP A 67 -1.24 4.46 -26.27
C TRP A 67 -1.28 5.44 -25.10
N PHE A 68 -2.39 5.41 -24.37
CA PHE A 68 -2.51 5.99 -23.03
C PHE A 68 -2.66 4.87 -22.01
N LYS A 69 -2.05 5.02 -20.83
CA LYS A 69 -2.17 4.07 -19.72
C LYS A 69 -2.59 4.80 -18.46
N ALA A 70 -3.62 4.30 -17.78
CA ALA A 70 -3.89 4.62 -16.38
C ALA A 70 -3.48 3.41 -15.55
N THR A 71 -2.43 3.57 -14.73
CA THR A 71 -1.89 2.47 -13.92
C THR A 71 -2.10 2.74 -12.43
N PHE A 72 -2.19 1.67 -11.64
CA PHE A 72 -2.28 1.74 -10.19
C PHE A 72 -1.44 0.64 -9.55
N ARG A 73 -1.20 0.76 -8.24
CA ARG A 73 -0.34 -0.16 -7.50
C ARG A 73 -0.87 -1.60 -7.56
N PHE A 74 0.04 -2.57 -7.61
CA PHE A 74 -0.34 -3.98 -7.70
C PHE A 74 -0.95 -4.52 -6.40
N TYR A 75 -0.54 -3.99 -5.24
CA TYR A 75 -1.09 -4.29 -3.92
C TYR A 75 -2.48 -3.67 -3.76
N SER A 76 -3.47 -4.36 -4.33
CA SER A 76 -4.88 -3.99 -4.22
C SER A 76 -5.72 -5.22 -4.57
N ASP A 77 -6.77 -5.48 -3.81
CA ASP A 77 -7.77 -6.51 -4.12
C ASP A 77 -8.94 -5.93 -4.94
N TRP A 78 -8.80 -4.71 -5.45
CA TRP A 78 -9.74 -4.10 -6.40
C TRP A 78 -10.06 -5.11 -7.49
N GLU A 79 -11.35 -5.35 -7.70
CA GLU A 79 -11.82 -6.36 -8.65
C GLU A 79 -11.25 -6.13 -10.04
N LEU A 80 -10.95 -7.23 -10.73
CA LEU A 80 -10.33 -7.17 -12.05
C LEU A 80 -11.30 -6.58 -13.08
N PHE A 81 -10.79 -5.59 -13.81
CA PHE A 81 -11.52 -4.96 -14.91
C PHE A 81 -11.70 -5.91 -16.10
N GLN A 82 -12.81 -5.75 -16.82
CA GLN A 82 -13.13 -6.49 -18.03
C GLN A 82 -13.68 -5.55 -19.11
N THR A 83 -13.61 -5.96 -20.38
CA THR A 83 -14.01 -5.12 -21.53
C THR A 83 -14.96 -5.82 -22.50
N THR A 84 -15.57 -6.94 -22.08
CA THR A 84 -16.36 -7.83 -22.94
C THR A 84 -17.86 -7.83 -22.63
N GLU A 85 -18.26 -7.58 -21.38
CA GLU A 85 -19.65 -7.67 -20.92
C GLU A 85 -20.14 -6.31 -20.37
N PRO A 86 -20.72 -5.42 -21.21
CA PRO A 86 -21.05 -4.06 -20.80
C PRO A 86 -21.99 -3.93 -19.60
N ALA A 87 -22.95 -4.84 -19.47
CA ALA A 87 -23.93 -4.83 -18.39
C ALA A 87 -23.44 -5.50 -17.09
N ALA A 88 -22.22 -6.05 -17.08
CA ALA A 88 -21.65 -6.73 -15.93
C ALA A 88 -20.81 -5.80 -15.04
N ALA A 89 -20.44 -6.29 -13.85
CA ALA A 89 -19.49 -5.62 -12.98
C ALA A 89 -18.12 -5.40 -13.65
N ASN A 90 -17.41 -4.36 -13.20
CA ASN A 90 -16.03 -4.02 -13.58
C ASN A 90 -15.83 -3.80 -15.09
N TYR A 91 -16.90 -3.51 -15.82
CA TYR A 91 -16.80 -3.15 -17.23
C TYR A 91 -16.04 -1.83 -17.39
N VAL A 92 -15.03 -1.80 -18.26
CA VAL A 92 -14.27 -0.61 -18.59
C VAL A 92 -14.53 -0.18 -20.02
N SER A 93 -14.76 1.11 -20.22
CA SER A 93 -14.89 1.73 -21.53
C SER A 93 -13.97 2.94 -21.66
N ALA A 94 -13.69 3.32 -22.90
CA ALA A 94 -12.98 4.55 -23.24
C ALA A 94 -13.71 5.27 -24.38
N GLU A 95 -13.82 6.58 -24.29
CA GLU A 95 -14.48 7.43 -25.30
C GLU A 95 -13.60 8.63 -25.66
N TYR A 96 -13.65 9.02 -26.94
CA TYR A 96 -12.97 10.18 -27.48
C TYR A 96 -13.90 11.38 -27.50
N HIS A 97 -13.47 12.50 -26.93
CA HIS A 97 -14.21 13.77 -26.97
C HIS A 97 -13.36 14.83 -27.66
N ALA A 98 -13.85 15.35 -28.78
CA ALA A 98 -13.13 16.35 -29.58
C ALA A 98 -13.20 17.74 -28.93
N ALA A 99 -12.04 18.41 -28.82
CA ALA A 99 -12.02 19.84 -28.54
C ALA A 99 -12.26 20.66 -29.81
N PRO A 100 -12.73 21.92 -29.69
CA PRO A 100 -12.83 22.83 -30.83
C PRO A 100 -11.52 22.97 -31.60
N THR A 101 -11.61 23.18 -32.92
CA THR A 101 -10.48 23.53 -33.77
C THR A 101 -10.33 25.06 -33.83
N VAL A 102 -9.10 25.56 -33.82
CA VAL A 102 -8.85 26.95 -34.17
C VAL A 102 -8.89 27.17 -35.69
N GLU A 103 -8.92 28.41 -36.13
CA GLU A 103 -8.92 28.74 -37.56
C GLU A 103 -7.67 28.18 -38.26
N GLY A 104 -7.89 27.47 -39.37
CA GLY A 104 -6.84 26.82 -40.15
C GLY A 104 -6.34 25.49 -39.57
N GLN A 105 -6.93 24.98 -38.48
CA GLN A 105 -6.62 23.66 -37.91
C GLN A 105 -7.60 22.59 -38.41
N SER A 106 -7.08 21.44 -38.83
CA SER A 106 -7.89 20.26 -39.12
C SER A 106 -8.39 19.57 -37.82
N PRO A 107 -9.55 18.90 -37.84
CA PRO A 107 -9.93 18.03 -36.73
C PRO A 107 -8.95 16.86 -36.58
N ALA A 108 -8.94 16.25 -35.39
CA ALA A 108 -8.32 14.95 -35.18
C ALA A 108 -8.94 13.89 -36.11
N SER A 109 -8.14 12.89 -36.48
CA SER A 109 -8.54 11.88 -37.46
C SER A 109 -8.67 10.47 -36.88
N VAL A 110 -8.50 10.30 -35.56
CA VAL A 110 -8.67 9.00 -34.90
C VAL A 110 -10.01 8.36 -35.28
N GLN A 111 -9.99 7.09 -35.67
CA GLN A 111 -11.22 6.37 -36.06
C GLN A 111 -11.77 5.51 -34.93
N LYS A 112 -10.90 5.05 -34.02
CA LYS A 112 -11.28 4.13 -32.95
C LYS A 112 -10.32 4.23 -31.76
N LEU A 113 -10.90 4.03 -30.58
CA LEU A 113 -10.18 3.64 -29.37
C LEU A 113 -10.49 2.18 -29.05
N SER A 114 -9.51 1.42 -28.56
CA SER A 114 -9.78 0.18 -27.83
C SER A 114 -9.24 0.26 -26.43
N VAL A 115 -9.95 -0.33 -25.47
CA VAL A 115 -9.51 -0.41 -24.09
C VAL A 115 -9.30 -1.86 -23.68
N ARG A 116 -8.29 -2.08 -22.85
CA ARG A 116 -7.97 -3.38 -22.25
C ARG A 116 -7.40 -3.19 -20.86
N PHE A 117 -7.49 -4.24 -20.05
CA PHE A 117 -6.86 -4.29 -18.74
C PHE A 117 -5.76 -5.35 -18.71
N ASP A 118 -4.61 -5.00 -18.14
CA ASP A 118 -3.47 -5.89 -17.98
C ASP A 118 -2.89 -5.75 -16.57
N GLN A 119 -2.83 -6.85 -15.83
CA GLN A 119 -2.30 -6.86 -14.47
C GLN A 119 -0.79 -6.62 -14.41
N LYS A 120 -0.07 -6.81 -15.53
CA LYS A 120 1.37 -6.57 -15.69
C LYS A 120 1.66 -5.64 -16.88
N GLY A 121 0.76 -4.69 -17.13
CA GLY A 121 0.85 -3.77 -18.28
C GLY A 121 1.91 -2.66 -18.13
N HIS A 122 2.55 -2.54 -16.96
CA HIS A 122 3.64 -1.61 -16.68
C HIS A 122 4.58 -2.12 -15.56
N GLU A 123 5.58 -1.32 -15.21
CA GLU A 123 6.60 -1.66 -14.19
C GLU A 123 6.09 -1.53 -12.75
N ARG A 124 6.79 -2.17 -11.79
CA ARG A 124 6.46 -2.05 -10.36
C ARG A 124 6.87 -0.67 -9.84
N PRO A 125 6.07 -0.06 -8.93
CA PRO A 125 4.91 -0.63 -8.25
C PRO A 125 3.58 -0.52 -9.03
N PHE A 126 3.54 0.25 -10.12
CA PHE A 126 2.33 0.57 -10.89
C PHE A 126 1.99 -0.43 -12.01
N GLN A 127 1.89 -1.72 -11.72
CA GLN A 127 1.80 -2.76 -12.76
C GLN A 127 0.41 -2.93 -13.41
N LYS A 128 -0.66 -2.74 -12.62
CA LYS A 128 -2.03 -2.94 -13.10
C LYS A 128 -2.41 -1.75 -13.96
N ALA A 129 -2.75 -2.00 -15.24
CA ALA A 129 -2.88 -0.97 -16.24
C ALA A 129 -4.18 -1.11 -17.02
N VAL A 130 -4.97 -0.04 -17.05
CA VAL A 130 -5.99 0.18 -18.08
C VAL A 130 -5.32 0.89 -19.24
N ILE A 131 -5.34 0.27 -20.41
CA ILE A 131 -4.58 0.70 -21.58
C ILE A 131 -5.57 1.04 -22.69
N VAL A 132 -5.44 2.24 -23.25
CA VAL A 132 -6.23 2.74 -24.36
C VAL A 132 -5.34 2.86 -25.58
N ASP A 133 -5.63 2.04 -26.59
CA ASP A 133 -4.96 2.05 -27.89
C ASP A 133 -5.73 2.94 -28.87
N THR A 134 -5.03 3.77 -29.64
CA THR A 134 -5.59 4.63 -30.69
C THR A 134 -5.34 4.02 -32.07
N TYR A 135 -6.31 4.15 -32.99
CA TYR A 135 -6.23 3.56 -34.33
C TYR A 135 -6.62 4.52 -35.45
N ASP A 136 -5.90 4.38 -36.56
CA ASP A 136 -6.15 4.97 -37.87
C ASP A 136 -6.26 6.50 -37.83
N GLY A 137 -5.40 7.16 -37.07
CA GLY A 137 -5.33 8.62 -37.05
C GLY A 137 -4.69 9.22 -35.80
N TYR A 138 -4.66 10.54 -35.75
CA TYR A 138 -4.07 11.28 -34.62
C TYR A 138 -5.15 11.98 -33.79
N LEU A 139 -4.83 12.25 -32.53
CA LEU A 139 -5.58 13.13 -31.64
C LEU A 139 -4.81 14.44 -31.43
N LYS A 140 -5.53 15.56 -31.29
CA LYS A 140 -4.90 16.89 -31.18
C LYS A 140 -4.89 17.42 -29.75
N ALA A 141 -4.02 18.40 -29.50
CA ALA A 141 -3.99 19.12 -28.24
C ALA A 141 -5.38 19.65 -27.85
N GLY A 142 -5.72 19.48 -26.57
CA GLY A 142 -7.01 19.82 -25.99
C GLY A 142 -8.10 18.77 -26.18
N ASP A 143 -7.94 17.76 -27.04
CA ASP A 143 -8.88 16.64 -27.09
C ASP A 143 -8.86 15.84 -25.78
N HIS A 144 -9.89 15.03 -25.55
CA HIS A 144 -9.99 14.22 -24.35
C HIS A 144 -10.15 12.73 -24.66
N ILE A 145 -9.51 11.90 -23.83
CA ILE A 145 -9.83 10.47 -23.69
C ILE A 145 -10.47 10.30 -22.32
N ILE A 146 -11.74 9.90 -22.29
CA ILE A 146 -12.48 9.64 -21.07
C ILE A 146 -12.52 8.14 -20.83
N ILE A 147 -11.96 7.68 -19.71
CA ILE A 147 -11.97 6.28 -19.29
C ILE A 147 -12.97 6.13 -18.16
N ARG A 148 -13.86 5.13 -18.24
CA ARG A 148 -14.83 4.80 -17.20
C ARG A 148 -14.52 3.44 -16.62
N LEU A 149 -14.11 3.41 -15.36
CA LEU A 149 -13.89 2.20 -14.59
C LEU A 149 -15.22 1.82 -13.91
N GLY A 150 -15.81 0.70 -14.31
CA GLY A 150 -17.16 0.33 -13.90
C GLY A 150 -18.23 1.18 -14.58
N ASP A 151 -18.24 1.22 -15.92
CA ASP A 151 -19.18 2.02 -16.70
C ASP A 151 -20.64 1.58 -16.47
N ARG A 152 -21.41 2.44 -15.79
CA ARG A 152 -22.80 2.16 -15.38
C ARG A 152 -23.82 2.44 -16.48
N ARG A 153 -23.43 3.05 -17.61
CA ARG A 153 -24.35 3.44 -18.68
C ARG A 153 -25.07 2.25 -19.33
N PHE A 154 -24.52 1.06 -19.18
CA PHE A 154 -25.07 -0.19 -19.71
C PHE A 154 -25.86 -1.01 -18.66
N GLY A 155 -26.10 -0.45 -17.47
CA GLY A 155 -26.92 -1.07 -16.41
C GLY A 155 -26.14 -1.94 -15.41
N GLY A 156 -24.82 -2.04 -15.53
CA GLY A 156 -23.97 -2.73 -14.56
C GLY A 156 -23.85 -1.98 -13.22
N PRO A 157 -23.40 -2.66 -12.15
CA PRO A 157 -23.29 -2.07 -10.80
C PRO A 157 -22.10 -1.10 -10.64
N GLY A 158 -21.18 -1.07 -11.60
CA GLY A 158 -19.91 -0.36 -11.52
C GLY A 158 -18.74 -1.29 -11.20
N THR A 159 -17.73 -0.80 -10.50
CA THR A 159 -16.56 -1.55 -10.03
C THR A 159 -16.49 -1.59 -8.50
N ARG A 160 -16.06 -2.72 -7.92
CA ARG A 160 -15.85 -2.86 -6.47
C ARG A 160 -14.44 -2.37 -6.13
N VAL A 161 -14.39 -1.28 -5.36
CA VAL A 161 -13.14 -0.73 -4.81
C VAL A 161 -12.49 -1.75 -3.86
N GLN A 162 -11.17 -1.65 -3.67
CA GLN A 162 -10.43 -2.50 -2.73
C GLN A 162 -11.04 -2.49 -1.32
N THR A 163 -10.93 -3.59 -0.59
CA THR A 163 -11.61 -3.81 0.70
C THR A 163 -10.88 -3.21 1.89
N PHE A 164 -9.74 -2.57 1.67
CA PHE A 164 -8.93 -2.00 2.73
C PHE A 164 -8.62 -0.53 2.50
N THR A 165 -8.44 0.20 3.59
CA THR A 165 -8.20 1.65 3.56
C THR A 165 -6.82 1.98 3.02
N GLU A 166 -6.76 3.05 2.24
CA GLU A 166 -5.52 3.60 1.72
C GLU A 166 -5.62 5.11 1.57
N GLU A 167 -4.69 5.84 2.17
CA GLU A 167 -4.53 7.27 1.95
C GLU A 167 -3.79 7.49 0.63
N PHE A 168 -4.30 8.43 -0.17
CA PHE A 168 -3.70 8.80 -1.45
C PHE A 168 -3.49 7.62 -2.42
N PHE A 169 -4.46 6.70 -2.56
CA PHE A 169 -4.43 5.66 -3.60
C PHE A 169 -4.13 6.31 -4.96
N LYS A 170 -3.05 5.90 -5.61
CA LYS A 170 -2.51 6.61 -6.79
C LYS A 170 -2.88 5.92 -8.09
N PHE A 171 -3.44 6.70 -9.02
CA PHE A 171 -3.34 6.39 -10.44
C PHE A 171 -2.23 7.23 -11.07
N ARG A 172 -1.20 6.55 -11.60
CA ARG A 172 -0.19 7.20 -12.44
C ARG A 172 -0.56 7.01 -13.90
N CYS A 173 -0.67 8.12 -14.62
CA CYS A 173 -1.06 8.08 -16.03
C CYS A 173 0.17 8.26 -16.92
N TYR A 174 0.18 7.59 -18.07
CA TYR A 174 1.27 7.67 -19.03
C TYR A 174 0.76 7.83 -20.45
N ALA A 175 1.49 8.60 -21.25
CA ALA A 175 1.25 8.74 -22.68
C ALA A 175 2.49 8.35 -23.48
N ASP A 176 2.28 7.66 -24.60
CA ASP A 176 3.25 7.51 -25.67
C ASP A 176 2.83 8.39 -26.85
N PRO A 177 3.19 9.69 -26.88
CA PRO A 177 2.64 10.62 -27.86
C PRO A 177 3.06 10.30 -29.30
N LEU A 178 4.06 9.45 -29.52
CA LEU A 178 4.66 9.18 -30.82
C LEU A 178 4.44 7.73 -31.33
N GLY A 179 3.73 6.87 -30.59
CA GLY A 179 3.50 5.48 -31.00
C GLY A 179 4.76 4.62 -31.00
N THR A 180 5.72 4.92 -30.11
CA THR A 180 7.03 4.25 -30.02
C THR A 180 7.10 3.17 -28.94
N SER A 181 6.00 2.94 -28.22
CA SER A 181 5.95 2.14 -26.99
C SER A 181 6.86 2.66 -25.87
N ARG A 182 7.28 3.94 -25.95
CA ARG A 182 7.99 4.64 -24.86
C ARG A 182 7.03 5.60 -24.17
N PHE A 183 6.86 5.39 -22.88
CA PHE A 183 5.88 6.07 -22.06
C PHE A 183 6.53 7.19 -21.25
N ALA A 184 5.84 8.31 -21.13
CA ALA A 184 6.18 9.37 -20.18
C ALA A 184 4.99 9.66 -19.28
N ALA A 185 5.25 9.91 -18.00
CA ALA A 185 4.22 10.16 -17.00
C ALA A 185 3.50 11.49 -17.28
N VAL A 186 2.17 11.48 -17.15
CA VAL A 186 1.32 12.67 -17.16
C VAL A 186 1.16 13.11 -15.70
N GLU A 187 1.73 14.27 -15.38
CA GLU A 187 1.78 14.80 -14.02
C GLU A 187 0.65 15.81 -13.74
N PRO A 188 0.16 15.91 -12.50
CA PRO A 188 0.47 15.05 -11.36
C PRO A 188 -0.29 13.72 -11.39
N ASP A 189 0.15 12.75 -10.58
CA ASP A 189 -0.62 11.54 -10.26
C ASP A 189 -2.03 11.91 -9.74
N LEU A 190 -3.04 11.11 -10.10
CA LEU A 190 -4.37 11.20 -9.47
C LEU A 190 -4.33 10.50 -8.11
N THR A 191 -4.95 11.11 -7.11
CA THR A 191 -5.03 10.55 -5.76
C THR A 191 -6.48 10.41 -5.32
N ILE A 192 -6.82 9.26 -4.74
CA ILE A 192 -8.15 8.98 -4.18
C ILE A 192 -7.97 8.42 -2.78
N ASN A 193 -8.69 8.94 -1.79
CA ASN A 193 -8.66 8.36 -0.45
C ASN A 193 -9.67 7.21 -0.34
N ILE A 194 -9.24 6.06 0.17
CA ILE A 194 -10.11 4.92 0.46
C ILE A 194 -10.32 4.85 1.96
N LYS A 195 -11.53 5.19 2.41
CA LYS A 195 -11.91 5.34 3.81
C LYS A 195 -12.69 4.13 4.33
N PRO A 196 -12.67 3.87 5.65
CA PRO A 196 -13.44 2.78 6.23
C PRO A 196 -14.94 3.08 6.14
N GLY A 197 -15.74 2.01 6.03
CA GLY A 197 -17.20 2.07 6.05
C GLY A 197 -17.80 2.43 7.42
N HIS A 198 -19.10 2.22 7.57
CA HIS A 198 -19.78 2.34 8.87
C HIS A 198 -19.46 1.16 9.79
N PRO A 199 -19.55 1.31 11.12
CA PRO A 199 -19.35 0.20 12.04
C PRO A 199 -20.25 -0.99 11.71
N ALA A 200 -19.63 -2.14 11.48
CA ALA A 200 -20.29 -3.43 11.27
C ALA A 200 -19.86 -4.46 12.32
N LEU A 201 -18.68 -4.27 12.92
CA LEU A 201 -18.05 -5.19 13.85
C LEU A 201 -17.48 -4.43 15.07
N LEU A 202 -17.46 -5.13 16.21
CA LEU A 202 -16.65 -4.78 17.38
C LEU A 202 -15.55 -5.82 17.52
N GLN A 203 -14.31 -5.37 17.71
CA GLN A 203 -13.17 -6.27 17.86
C GLN A 203 -12.35 -5.91 19.10
N TRP A 204 -12.08 -6.92 19.93
CA TRP A 204 -11.15 -6.82 21.04
C TRP A 204 -9.74 -7.18 20.58
N ALA A 205 -8.74 -6.49 21.12
CA ALA A 205 -7.33 -6.80 20.93
C ALA A 205 -6.54 -6.66 22.24
N GLY A 206 -5.67 -7.62 22.52
CA GLY A 206 -4.90 -7.71 23.75
C GLY A 206 -4.67 -9.16 24.18
N SER A 207 -3.98 -9.33 25.30
CA SER A 207 -3.66 -10.65 25.85
C SER A 207 -4.91 -11.38 26.33
N ARG A 208 -4.92 -12.71 26.17
CA ARG A 208 -5.94 -13.60 26.75
C ARG A 208 -5.45 -14.31 28.01
N LEU A 209 -4.22 -14.04 28.44
CA LEU A 209 -3.58 -14.68 29.58
C LEU A 209 -2.74 -13.63 30.32
N VAL A 210 -3.00 -13.43 31.60
CA VAL A 210 -2.32 -12.43 32.43
C VAL A 210 -2.05 -12.99 33.82
N LYS A 211 -0.94 -12.57 34.43
CA LYS A 211 -0.62 -12.91 35.80
C LYS A 211 -1.53 -12.17 36.78
N GLN A 212 -1.93 -12.83 37.86
CA GLN A 212 -2.71 -12.18 38.91
C GLN A 212 -2.03 -10.87 39.39
N GLY A 213 -2.80 -9.78 39.41
CA GLY A 213 -2.37 -8.46 39.84
C GLY A 213 -1.65 -7.63 38.77
N GLU A 214 -1.27 -8.23 37.64
CA GLU A 214 -0.67 -7.49 36.52
C GLU A 214 -1.75 -6.75 35.74
N LYS A 215 -1.35 -5.63 35.12
CA LYS A 215 -2.23 -4.90 34.21
C LYS A 215 -2.39 -5.67 32.91
N ILE A 216 -3.60 -5.59 32.34
CA ILE A 216 -3.89 -6.12 31.01
C ILE A 216 -4.41 -5.01 30.10
N PRO A 217 -3.55 -4.45 29.22
CA PRO A 217 -3.98 -3.48 28.22
C PRO A 217 -4.90 -4.16 27.20
N LEU A 218 -6.17 -3.77 27.17
CA LEU A 218 -7.15 -4.25 26.20
C LEU A 218 -7.66 -3.10 25.35
N ARG A 219 -7.67 -3.29 24.04
CA ARG A 219 -8.24 -2.35 23.08
C ARG A 219 -9.58 -2.88 22.58
N ILE A 220 -10.57 -2.01 22.53
CA ILE A 220 -11.82 -2.25 21.81
C ILE A 220 -11.88 -1.29 20.63
N ARG A 221 -12.20 -1.81 19.45
CA ARG A 221 -12.31 -1.02 18.24
C ARG A 221 -13.57 -1.35 17.45
N ALA A 222 -14.10 -0.34 16.78
CA ALA A 222 -15.17 -0.50 15.81
C ALA A 222 -14.56 -0.68 14.42
N GLU A 223 -14.96 -1.74 13.72
CA GLU A 223 -14.51 -2.03 12.35
C GLU A 223 -15.69 -1.98 11.38
N ASP A 224 -15.41 -1.67 10.11
CA ASP A 224 -16.36 -1.82 9.02
C ASP A 224 -16.55 -3.29 8.62
N GLU A 225 -17.38 -3.55 7.60
CA GLU A 225 -17.70 -4.92 7.17
C GLU A 225 -16.48 -5.70 6.62
N TRP A 226 -15.39 -4.99 6.29
CA TRP A 226 -14.16 -5.53 5.75
C TRP A 226 -13.04 -5.62 6.78
N GLY A 227 -13.30 -5.26 8.05
CA GLY A 227 -12.32 -5.28 9.13
C GLY A 227 -11.44 -4.03 9.21
N ASN A 228 -11.75 -2.95 8.46
CA ASN A 228 -11.02 -1.70 8.61
C ASN A 228 -11.49 -0.96 9.85
N THR A 229 -10.54 -0.46 10.65
CA THR A 229 -10.88 0.35 11.82
C THR A 229 -11.58 1.64 11.39
N CYS A 230 -12.78 1.85 11.92
CA CYS A 230 -13.57 3.04 11.68
C CYS A 230 -12.85 4.32 12.10
N TRP A 231 -13.20 5.47 11.51
CA TRP A 231 -12.50 6.74 11.74
C TRP A 231 -13.42 7.87 12.21
N SER A 232 -12.95 8.64 13.20
CA SER A 232 -13.50 9.90 13.70
C SER A 232 -15.01 9.87 14.00
N ARG A 233 -15.42 8.98 14.89
CA ARG A 233 -16.84 8.83 15.27
C ARG A 233 -17.00 8.56 16.77
N ALA A 234 -17.87 9.34 17.39
CA ALA A 234 -18.15 9.32 18.83
C ALA A 234 -19.22 8.29 19.21
N ASP A 235 -19.09 7.07 18.69
CA ASP A 235 -20.03 6.00 19.00
C ASP A 235 -19.89 5.58 20.47
N LYS A 236 -21.02 5.27 21.10
CA LYS A 236 -21.03 4.74 22.47
C LYS A 236 -20.75 3.24 22.44
N VAL A 237 -19.99 2.77 23.42
CA VAL A 237 -19.82 1.34 23.68
C VAL A 237 -20.05 1.09 25.16
N HIS A 238 -20.95 0.17 25.46
CA HIS A 238 -21.18 -0.34 26.80
C HIS A 238 -20.34 -1.60 27.00
N ILE A 239 -19.59 -1.67 28.10
CA ILE A 239 -18.72 -2.77 28.45
C ILE A 239 -19.12 -3.31 29.82
N SER A 240 -19.25 -4.62 29.91
CA SER A 240 -19.46 -5.33 31.17
C SER A 240 -18.50 -6.52 31.26
N ALA A 241 -18.12 -6.92 32.47
CA ALA A 241 -17.36 -8.13 32.67
C ALA A 241 -17.78 -8.93 33.91
N THR A 242 -17.60 -10.24 33.83
CA THR A 242 -17.78 -11.16 34.94
C THR A 242 -16.49 -11.94 35.20
N LEU A 243 -16.14 -12.14 36.46
CA LEU A 243 -15.09 -13.05 36.90
C LEU A 243 -15.75 -14.32 37.46
N ASP A 244 -15.50 -15.47 36.83
CA ASP A 244 -16.13 -16.76 37.15
C ASP A 244 -17.67 -16.64 37.30
N GLY A 245 -18.28 -15.89 36.37
CA GLY A 245 -19.73 -15.65 36.33
C GLY A 245 -20.28 -14.60 37.31
N LYS A 246 -19.44 -13.95 38.11
CA LYS A 246 -19.85 -12.84 39.00
C LYS A 246 -19.50 -11.49 38.39
N SER A 247 -20.46 -10.57 38.29
CA SER A 247 -20.22 -9.20 37.82
C SER A 247 -19.09 -8.53 38.62
N CYS A 248 -18.12 -7.97 37.91
CA CYS A 248 -16.94 -7.34 38.50
C CYS A 248 -16.54 -6.02 37.82
N TYR A 249 -17.10 -5.69 36.65
CA TYR A 249 -16.78 -4.49 35.90
C TYR A 249 -17.95 -4.04 35.04
N GLU A 250 -18.17 -2.73 34.96
CA GLU A 250 -19.16 -2.10 34.10
C GLU A 250 -18.69 -0.68 33.74
N LYS A 251 -18.73 -0.32 32.46
CA LYS A 251 -18.26 0.99 31.98
C LYS A 251 -18.90 1.35 30.65
N ASP A 252 -19.39 2.58 30.54
CA ASP A 252 -19.73 3.20 29.26
C ASP A 252 -18.55 4.03 28.77
N ILE A 253 -18.16 3.83 27.51
CA ILE A 253 -17.13 4.60 26.83
C ILE A 253 -17.70 5.25 25.58
N VAL A 254 -16.98 6.27 25.10
CA VAL A 254 -17.26 6.93 23.82
C VAL A 254 -16.01 6.82 22.96
N MET A 255 -16.18 6.35 21.72
CA MET A 255 -15.10 6.27 20.75
C MET A 255 -14.56 7.67 20.40
N PRO A 256 -13.28 7.78 19.98
CA PRO A 256 -12.68 9.08 19.66
C PRO A 256 -13.42 9.85 18.55
N LYS A 257 -13.62 11.16 18.76
CA LYS A 257 -14.16 12.08 17.74
C LYS A 257 -13.20 12.35 16.58
N GLN A 258 -11.92 12.08 16.78
CA GLN A 258 -10.85 12.28 15.82
C GLN A 258 -9.91 11.08 15.89
N GLY A 259 -9.41 10.61 14.75
CA GLY A 259 -8.53 9.45 14.68
C GLY A 259 -9.27 8.11 14.58
N TRP A 260 -8.58 7.01 14.85
CA TRP A 260 -9.18 5.67 14.85
C TRP A 260 -10.24 5.52 15.96
N SER A 261 -11.29 4.76 15.66
CA SER A 261 -12.36 4.41 16.60
C SER A 261 -11.92 3.27 17.51
N VAL A 262 -10.93 3.57 18.36
CA VAL A 262 -10.27 2.64 19.28
C VAL A 262 -10.25 3.26 20.67
N GLN A 263 -10.47 2.44 21.70
CA GLN A 263 -10.27 2.83 23.09
C GLN A 263 -9.41 1.79 23.80
N LEU A 264 -8.44 2.27 24.57
CA LEU A 264 -7.60 1.47 25.45
C LEU A 264 -8.22 1.39 26.86
N LEU A 265 -8.28 0.19 27.41
CA LEU A 265 -8.72 -0.12 28.76
C LEU A 265 -7.57 -0.76 29.51
N GLU A 266 -7.21 -0.16 30.64
CA GLU A 266 -6.13 -0.63 31.53
C GLU A 266 -6.63 -0.88 32.96
N ASP A 267 -7.93 -0.74 33.18
CA ASP A 267 -8.59 -0.81 34.48
C ASP A 267 -9.37 -2.13 34.68
N MET A 268 -9.07 -3.15 33.88
CA MET A 268 -9.69 -4.48 34.03
C MET A 268 -9.29 -5.13 35.36
N PRO A 269 -10.24 -5.76 36.08
CA PRO A 269 -9.95 -6.39 37.37
C PRO A 269 -9.16 -7.68 37.19
N THR A 270 -7.91 -7.68 37.65
CA THR A 270 -6.99 -8.83 37.61
C THR A 270 -6.50 -9.25 39.01
N ASP A 271 -7.09 -8.72 40.09
CA ASP A 271 -6.65 -8.93 41.47
C ASP A 271 -6.88 -10.36 41.99
N LYS A 272 -7.74 -11.13 41.32
CA LYS A 272 -8.09 -12.51 41.67
C LYS A 272 -7.92 -13.43 40.47
N PRO A 273 -7.40 -14.65 40.67
CA PRO A 273 -7.33 -15.63 39.60
C PRO A 273 -8.73 -16.10 39.19
N GLY A 274 -8.89 -16.49 37.93
CA GLY A 274 -10.16 -16.94 37.35
C GLY A 274 -10.30 -16.59 35.87
N GLU A 275 -11.47 -16.84 35.31
CA GLU A 275 -11.80 -16.47 33.94
C GLU A 275 -12.61 -15.16 33.94
N LEU A 276 -12.03 -14.12 33.33
CA LEU A 276 -12.69 -12.85 33.09
C LEU A 276 -13.35 -12.89 31.70
N VAL A 277 -14.67 -12.79 31.70
CA VAL A 277 -15.50 -12.72 30.48
C VAL A 277 -15.96 -11.29 30.28
N ILE A 278 -15.53 -10.66 29.20
CA ILE A 278 -15.75 -9.25 28.90
C ILE A 278 -16.67 -9.16 27.69
N VAL A 279 -17.73 -8.36 27.76
CA VAL A 279 -18.70 -8.17 26.67
C VAL A 279 -18.77 -6.69 26.31
N ALA A 280 -18.60 -6.38 25.02
CA ALA A 280 -18.82 -5.04 24.46
C ALA A 280 -20.07 -5.00 23.58
N VAL A 281 -20.82 -3.90 23.68
CA VAL A 281 -22.05 -3.63 22.92
C VAL A 281 -22.05 -2.19 22.40
N MET A 282 -22.41 -1.98 21.14
CA MET A 282 -22.71 -0.65 20.59
C MET A 282 -24.23 -0.40 20.66
N PRO A 283 -24.77 0.28 21.69
CA PRO A 283 -26.22 0.42 21.87
C PRO A 283 -26.93 1.13 20.72
N ASP A 284 -26.25 2.07 20.06
CA ASP A 284 -26.81 2.86 18.96
C ASP A 284 -26.65 2.16 17.58
N HIS A 285 -26.02 0.97 17.53
CA HIS A 285 -25.77 0.20 16.31
C HIS A 285 -26.23 -1.26 16.45
N PRO A 286 -27.55 -1.54 16.34
CA PRO A 286 -28.11 -2.86 16.63
C PRO A 286 -27.69 -3.97 15.65
N VAL A 287 -27.13 -3.61 14.49
CA VAL A 287 -26.59 -4.56 13.51
C VAL A 287 -25.22 -5.09 13.91
N VAL A 288 -24.49 -4.34 14.74
CA VAL A 288 -23.17 -4.74 15.25
C VAL A 288 -23.40 -5.75 16.37
N LYS A 289 -22.96 -6.99 16.14
CA LYS A 289 -23.09 -8.05 17.14
C LYS A 289 -22.28 -7.71 18.38
N HIS A 290 -22.78 -8.12 19.53
CA HIS A 290 -22.00 -8.07 20.77
C HIS A 290 -20.73 -8.90 20.60
N HIS A 291 -19.61 -8.40 21.14
CA HIS A 291 -18.34 -9.11 21.05
C HIS A 291 -17.84 -9.49 22.45
N THR A 292 -17.65 -10.78 22.66
CA THR A 292 -17.17 -11.36 23.92
C THR A 292 -15.67 -11.67 23.83
N PHE A 293 -14.93 -11.33 24.88
CA PHE A 293 -13.51 -11.63 25.02
C PHE A 293 -13.26 -12.33 26.35
N TYR A 294 -12.30 -13.25 26.33
CA TYR A 294 -11.97 -14.10 27.47
C TYR A 294 -10.52 -13.84 27.86
N VAL A 295 -10.31 -13.65 29.16
CA VAL A 295 -8.99 -13.48 29.76
C VAL A 295 -8.85 -14.47 30.92
N THR A 296 -7.83 -15.32 30.85
CA THR A 296 -7.43 -16.16 31.98
C THR A 296 -6.48 -15.38 32.87
N ILE A 297 -6.86 -15.20 34.13
CA ILE A 297 -6.02 -14.62 35.17
C ILE A 297 -5.42 -15.76 35.98
N ASP A 298 -4.11 -15.97 35.87
CA ASP A 298 -3.42 -17.08 36.52
C ASP A 298 -2.33 -16.56 37.46
N LYS A 299 -2.34 -17.05 38.70
CA LYS A 299 -1.37 -16.69 39.73
C LYS A 299 -0.03 -17.40 39.57
N GLU A 300 -0.01 -18.52 38.86
CA GLU A 300 1.17 -19.38 38.67
C GLU A 300 2.00 -19.00 37.44
N LEU A 301 1.66 -17.91 36.74
CA LEU A 301 2.45 -17.44 35.60
C LEU A 301 3.78 -16.84 36.06
N ASP A 302 4.86 -17.24 35.38
CA ASP A 302 6.21 -16.69 35.59
C ASP A 302 6.49 -15.42 34.78
N PHE A 303 5.56 -15.03 33.90
CA PHE A 303 5.62 -13.83 33.06
C PHE A 303 4.34 -13.00 33.23
N PRO A 304 4.37 -11.68 32.96
CA PRO A 304 3.22 -10.81 33.24
C PRO A 304 2.01 -11.08 32.34
N ARG A 305 2.25 -11.33 31.04
CA ARG A 305 1.23 -11.66 30.03
C ARG A 305 1.89 -12.18 28.75
N ILE A 306 1.07 -12.61 27.79
CA ILE A 306 1.54 -12.85 26.42
C ILE A 306 1.76 -11.52 25.69
N PHE A 307 2.86 -11.44 24.95
CA PHE A 307 3.18 -10.34 24.05
C PHE A 307 2.86 -10.72 22.60
N TYR A 308 2.36 -9.76 21.82
CA TYR A 308 2.06 -9.94 20.40
C TYR A 308 3.04 -9.19 19.51
N THR A 309 3.49 -9.88 18.47
CA THR A 309 4.54 -9.46 17.56
C THR A 309 4.06 -9.51 16.11
N ASP A 310 4.44 -8.51 15.32
CA ASP A 310 4.48 -8.62 13.85
C ASP A 310 5.87 -8.22 13.37
N LEU A 311 6.63 -9.20 12.89
CA LEU A 311 8.04 -9.02 12.53
C LEU A 311 8.23 -8.76 11.03
N HIS A 312 7.15 -8.58 10.28
CA HIS A 312 7.21 -8.44 8.82
C HIS A 312 6.12 -7.51 8.28
N VAL A 313 6.38 -6.20 8.36
CA VAL A 313 5.45 -5.16 7.88
C VAL A 313 6.06 -4.32 6.75
N HIS A 314 5.27 -4.04 5.72
CA HIS A 314 5.62 -3.16 4.57
C HIS A 314 4.83 -1.84 4.59
N SER A 315 5.30 -0.81 3.88
CA SER A 315 4.57 0.46 3.68
C SER A 315 4.78 1.05 2.27
N GLU A 316 4.19 2.22 2.00
CA GLU A 316 4.22 2.90 0.70
C GLU A 316 5.63 3.21 0.16
N ASP A 317 6.61 3.31 1.06
CA ASP A 317 8.02 3.61 0.78
C ASP A 317 8.72 2.54 -0.06
N THR A 318 8.12 1.35 -0.15
CA THR A 318 8.51 0.27 -1.03
C THR A 318 7.31 -0.21 -1.85
N VAL A 319 6.57 -1.19 -1.35
CA VAL A 319 5.48 -1.85 -2.09
C VAL A 319 4.16 -1.89 -1.33
N GLY A 320 4.18 -1.63 -0.02
CA GLY A 320 2.98 -1.61 0.82
C GLY A 320 2.10 -0.38 0.56
N THR A 321 1.10 -0.23 1.42
CA THR A 321 0.11 0.86 1.38
C THR A 321 0.22 1.71 2.64
N ASN A 322 -0.20 2.97 2.53
CA ASN A 322 -0.08 3.99 3.58
C ASN A 322 1.36 4.28 4.01
N SER A 323 1.55 5.35 4.77
CA SER A 323 2.88 5.76 5.23
C SER A 323 3.49 4.77 6.24
N THR A 324 4.81 4.81 6.40
CA THR A 324 5.53 4.09 7.46
C THR A 324 4.98 4.46 8.84
N SER A 325 4.71 5.74 9.07
CA SER A 325 4.14 6.23 10.33
C SER A 325 2.74 5.69 10.59
N TYR A 326 1.88 5.62 9.57
CA TYR A 326 0.55 5.02 9.66
C TYR A 326 0.66 3.56 10.10
N ASN A 327 1.48 2.75 9.42
CA ASN A 327 1.60 1.32 9.71
C ASN A 327 2.16 1.05 11.12
N LEU A 328 3.21 1.76 11.53
CA LEU A 328 3.80 1.64 12.87
C LEU A 328 2.80 2.02 13.98
N THR A 329 2.12 3.16 13.82
CA THR A 329 1.12 3.62 14.81
C THR A 329 -0.16 2.78 14.77
N TYR A 330 -0.57 2.23 13.63
CA TYR A 330 -1.69 1.28 13.56
C TYR A 330 -1.36 0.00 14.33
N GLY A 331 -0.15 -0.54 14.15
CA GLY A 331 0.35 -1.69 14.90
C GLY A 331 0.31 -1.46 16.42
N ARG A 332 0.81 -0.32 16.87
CA ARG A 332 0.84 0.03 18.30
C ARG A 332 -0.54 0.38 18.86
N ASP A 333 -1.27 1.28 18.20
CA ASP A 333 -2.41 1.98 18.78
C ASP A 333 -3.74 1.27 18.48
N VAL A 334 -3.83 0.55 17.35
CA VAL A 334 -5.08 -0.08 16.88
C VAL A 334 -5.11 -1.58 17.10
N THR A 335 -4.06 -2.28 16.65
CA THR A 335 -3.97 -3.74 16.83
C THR A 335 -3.42 -4.09 18.21
N GLY A 336 -2.67 -3.19 18.84
CA GLY A 336 -2.13 -3.39 20.18
C GLY A 336 -0.98 -4.39 20.22
N LEU A 337 -0.15 -4.40 19.16
CA LEU A 337 1.12 -5.11 19.15
C LEU A 337 2.05 -4.53 20.20
N ASP A 338 2.87 -5.40 20.78
CA ASP A 338 3.90 -5.04 21.75
C ASP A 338 5.25 -4.85 21.07
N VAL A 339 5.49 -5.59 20.00
CA VAL A 339 6.71 -5.51 19.22
C VAL A 339 6.37 -5.55 17.73
N LEU A 340 7.04 -4.70 16.94
CA LEU A 340 6.83 -4.63 15.49
C LEU A 340 8.17 -4.47 14.77
N ALA A 341 8.45 -5.27 13.74
CA ALA A 341 9.60 -5.04 12.87
C ALA A 341 9.14 -4.64 11.46
N PHE A 342 9.67 -3.51 10.99
CA PHE A 342 9.35 -2.99 9.67
C PHE A 342 10.36 -3.53 8.66
N ALA A 343 9.93 -4.13 7.56
CA ALA A 343 10.78 -4.85 6.62
C ALA A 343 10.67 -4.26 5.20
N HIS A 344 11.50 -3.26 4.89
CA HIS A 344 11.53 -2.71 3.52
C HIS A 344 12.11 -3.73 2.55
N ASN A 345 11.52 -3.88 1.36
CA ASN A 345 12.24 -4.51 0.26
C ASN A 345 13.58 -3.79 0.01
N ASP A 346 14.68 -4.50 0.25
CA ASP A 346 16.00 -3.89 0.33
C ASP A 346 16.43 -3.21 -0.98
N PHE A 347 16.08 -3.80 -2.13
CA PHE A 347 16.39 -3.27 -3.46
C PHE A 347 15.63 -1.97 -3.79
N ASN A 348 14.48 -1.75 -3.13
CA ASN A 348 13.54 -0.68 -3.45
C ASN A 348 13.56 0.49 -2.46
N ILE A 349 14.60 0.60 -1.61
CA ILE A 349 14.72 1.66 -0.60
C ILE A 349 16.03 2.45 -0.74
N THR A 350 15.92 3.78 -0.78
CA THR A 350 17.09 4.68 -0.83
C THR A 350 17.72 4.83 0.56
N THR A 351 19.01 5.17 0.60
CA THR A 351 19.74 5.40 1.86
C THR A 351 19.11 6.52 2.69
N GLU A 352 18.62 7.57 2.05
CA GLU A 352 17.96 8.69 2.75
C GLU A 352 16.64 8.25 3.39
N ARG A 353 15.80 7.50 2.66
CA ARG A 353 14.53 7.01 3.19
C ARG A 353 14.74 6.02 4.32
N TRP A 354 15.70 5.10 4.18
CA TRP A 354 16.08 4.17 5.25
C TRP A 354 16.40 4.87 6.57
N LYS A 355 17.29 5.89 6.52
CA LYS A 355 17.67 6.65 7.72
C LYS A 355 16.49 7.33 8.39
N LYS A 356 15.60 7.94 7.61
CA LYS A 356 14.36 8.55 8.12
C LYS A 356 13.45 7.51 8.80
N THR A 357 13.34 6.31 8.23
CA THR A 357 12.57 5.23 8.87
C THR A 357 13.21 4.76 10.17
N VAL A 358 14.53 4.61 10.22
CA VAL A 358 15.24 4.24 11.46
C VAL A 358 15.04 5.31 12.56
N GLU A 359 15.12 6.59 12.21
CA GLU A 359 14.81 7.71 13.12
C GLU A 359 13.37 7.61 13.65
N LEU A 360 12.39 7.42 12.77
CA LEU A 360 10.98 7.26 13.14
C LEU A 360 10.75 6.06 14.08
N ILE A 361 11.42 4.93 13.82
CA ILE A 361 11.34 3.72 14.63
C ILE A 361 11.89 3.95 16.04
N ARG A 362 13.01 4.67 16.16
CA ARG A 362 13.55 5.08 17.46
C ARG A 362 12.58 6.02 18.20
N ASP A 363 11.98 6.97 17.49
CA ASP A 363 11.06 7.95 18.10
C ASP A 363 9.74 7.32 18.59
N ILE A 364 9.24 6.29 17.90
CA ILE A 364 7.98 5.63 18.28
C ILE A 364 8.16 4.57 19.37
N THR A 365 9.38 4.06 19.54
CA THR A 365 9.73 3.01 20.51
C THR A 365 9.70 3.56 21.93
N VAL A 366 9.05 2.83 22.82
CA VAL A 366 8.95 3.12 24.24
C VAL A 366 9.23 1.83 25.02
N ASP A 367 10.38 1.77 25.67
CA ASP A 367 10.83 0.62 26.44
C ASP A 367 9.77 0.17 27.47
N GLY A 368 9.48 -1.13 27.48
CA GLY A 368 8.48 -1.72 28.37
C GLY A 368 7.03 -1.52 27.94
N GLU A 369 6.76 -0.78 26.86
CA GLU A 369 5.41 -0.53 26.34
C GLU A 369 5.24 -1.01 24.89
N PHE A 370 6.03 -0.46 23.96
CA PHE A 370 6.01 -0.82 22.54
C PHE A 370 7.41 -0.70 21.94
N VAL A 371 7.92 -1.78 21.36
CA VAL A 371 9.26 -1.79 20.75
C VAL A 371 9.16 -1.99 19.25
N ALA A 372 9.66 -1.03 18.48
CA ALA A 372 9.78 -1.18 17.04
C ALA A 372 11.24 -1.45 16.64
N TYR A 373 11.44 -2.37 15.72
CA TYR A 373 12.77 -2.69 15.17
C TYR A 373 12.86 -2.30 13.70
N PRO A 374 14.00 -1.71 13.27
CA PRO A 374 14.29 -1.58 11.86
C PRO A 374 14.59 -2.94 11.26
N GLY A 375 14.16 -3.13 10.02
CA GLY A 375 14.41 -4.35 9.28
C GLY A 375 14.29 -4.17 7.77
N THR A 376 14.74 -5.18 7.06
CA THR A 376 14.68 -5.27 5.61
C THR A 376 14.20 -6.64 5.20
N GLU A 377 13.51 -6.71 4.07
CA GLU A 377 13.28 -7.94 3.32
C GLU A 377 14.40 -8.03 2.28
N TRP A 378 15.41 -8.87 2.52
CA TRP A 378 16.41 -9.22 1.53
C TRP A 378 15.79 -10.09 0.44
N CYS A 379 15.97 -9.66 -0.80
CA CYS A 379 15.10 -10.01 -1.92
C CYS A 379 15.72 -11.01 -2.91
N GLY A 380 16.27 -12.11 -2.38
CA GLY A 380 16.89 -13.20 -3.13
C GLY A 380 15.94 -13.92 -4.08
N SER A 381 16.44 -14.36 -5.25
CA SER A 381 15.72 -15.38 -6.03
C SER A 381 15.75 -16.71 -5.28
N SER A 382 14.73 -17.56 -5.43
CA SER A 382 14.68 -18.85 -4.72
C SER A 382 15.92 -19.73 -4.96
N CYS A 383 16.55 -19.64 -6.13
CA CYS A 383 17.80 -20.36 -6.45
C CYS A 383 19.07 -19.74 -5.86
N ALA A 384 18.95 -18.63 -5.15
CA ALA A 384 20.02 -17.89 -4.48
C ALA A 384 19.73 -17.70 -2.98
N GLY A 385 18.79 -18.46 -2.43
CA GLY A 385 18.34 -18.40 -1.02
C GLY A 385 16.86 -18.04 -0.86
N GLY A 386 16.30 -17.22 -1.75
CA GLY A 386 14.93 -16.68 -1.62
C GLY A 386 14.81 -15.58 -0.58
N ASP A 387 13.60 -15.07 -0.37
CA ASP A 387 13.37 -13.90 0.46
C ASP A 387 13.63 -14.17 1.96
N HIS A 388 14.35 -13.26 2.62
CA HIS A 388 14.69 -13.31 4.05
C HIS A 388 14.41 -11.96 4.70
N ASN A 389 13.70 -11.96 5.83
CA ASN A 389 13.70 -10.77 6.69
C ASN A 389 15.02 -10.69 7.45
N VAL A 390 15.52 -9.47 7.63
CA VAL A 390 16.68 -9.12 8.45
C VAL A 390 16.20 -8.08 9.45
N ILE A 391 16.20 -8.41 10.73
CA ILE A 391 15.78 -7.52 11.80
C ILE A 391 17.02 -7.15 12.63
N PHE A 392 17.23 -5.85 12.83
CA PHE A 392 18.37 -5.33 13.59
C PHE A 392 17.96 -5.11 15.04
N LEU A 393 18.42 -5.98 15.94
CA LEU A 393 17.96 -6.09 17.33
C LEU A 393 18.75 -5.22 18.32
N HIS A 394 19.99 -4.87 17.97
CA HIS A 394 20.86 -4.08 18.84
C HIS A 394 20.61 -2.57 18.72
N ASP A 395 20.85 -1.87 19.82
CA ASP A 395 20.88 -0.40 19.84
C ASP A 395 22.06 0.11 19.01
N GLY A 396 21.79 0.99 18.05
CA GLY A 396 22.81 1.57 17.19
C GLY A 396 22.30 1.89 15.80
N GLU A 397 23.21 2.35 14.93
CA GLU A 397 22.91 2.51 13.51
C GLU A 397 22.95 1.13 12.83
N PRO A 398 21.85 0.66 12.22
CA PRO A 398 21.85 -0.59 11.48
C PRO A 398 22.90 -0.59 10.36
N GLU A 399 23.56 -1.72 10.14
CA GLU A 399 24.51 -1.90 9.03
C GLU A 399 23.76 -2.17 7.70
N PHE A 400 22.99 -1.16 7.28
CA PHE A 400 22.24 -1.13 6.04
C PHE A 400 22.08 0.34 5.57
N PRO A 401 22.12 0.63 4.25
CA PRO A 401 22.36 -0.29 3.14
C PRO A 401 23.84 -0.61 2.91
N TYR A 402 24.75 -0.01 3.68
CA TYR A 402 26.19 -0.26 3.58
C TYR A 402 26.74 -0.70 4.93
N LEU A 403 27.73 -1.60 4.89
CA LEU A 403 28.58 -1.92 6.04
C LEU A 403 29.56 -0.77 6.32
N LYS A 404 30.23 -0.84 7.48
CA LYS A 404 31.23 0.17 7.90
C LYS A 404 32.41 0.32 6.92
N ASP A 405 32.73 -0.71 6.15
CA ASP A 405 33.80 -0.69 5.15
C ASP A 405 33.36 -0.14 3.78
N GLY A 406 32.08 0.23 3.64
CA GLY A 406 31.50 0.75 2.41
C GLY A 406 30.93 -0.33 1.48
N THR A 407 30.96 -1.60 1.88
CA THR A 407 30.32 -2.70 1.14
C THR A 407 28.82 -2.51 1.14
N HIS A 408 28.19 -2.56 -0.03
CA HIS A 408 26.75 -2.46 -0.18
C HIS A 408 26.07 -3.83 0.00
N VAL A 409 25.04 -3.90 0.84
CA VAL A 409 24.43 -5.17 1.30
C VAL A 409 22.95 -5.34 0.94
N ARG A 410 22.39 -4.51 0.05
CA ARG A 410 21.11 -4.91 -0.58
C ARG A 410 21.38 -6.13 -1.46
N SER A 411 20.35 -6.91 -1.75
CA SER A 411 20.33 -7.92 -2.79
C SER A 411 20.79 -7.33 -4.14
N VAL A 412 20.13 -6.25 -4.57
CA VAL A 412 20.47 -5.48 -5.78
C VAL A 412 20.12 -4.01 -5.54
N ASP A 413 20.97 -3.07 -5.95
CA ASP A 413 20.61 -1.65 -6.07
C ASP A 413 19.99 -1.40 -7.44
N TRP A 414 18.65 -1.41 -7.49
CA TRP A 414 17.88 -1.16 -8.71
C TRP A 414 16.43 -0.77 -8.37
N ASN A 415 16.13 0.52 -8.43
CA ASN A 415 14.81 1.08 -8.14
C ASN A 415 14.48 2.32 -8.97
N GLU A 416 13.23 2.79 -8.91
CA GLU A 416 12.72 3.96 -9.66
C GLU A 416 13.56 5.23 -9.41
N ASP A 417 14.15 5.37 -8.21
CA ASP A 417 14.93 6.55 -7.82
C ASP A 417 16.43 6.46 -8.19
N SER A 418 16.91 5.29 -8.60
CA SER A 418 18.35 5.03 -8.80
C SER A 418 18.94 5.74 -10.03
N GLY A 419 18.09 6.20 -10.96
CA GLY A 419 18.52 6.89 -12.18
C GLY A 419 19.39 6.05 -13.14
N THR A 420 19.57 4.76 -12.86
CA THR A 420 20.35 3.80 -13.67
C THR A 420 19.42 2.78 -14.33
N THR A 421 19.77 2.38 -15.55
CA THR A 421 19.10 1.28 -16.27
C THR A 421 19.82 -0.05 -16.08
N VAL A 422 20.89 -0.09 -15.27
CA VAL A 422 21.73 -1.26 -15.02
C VAL A 422 21.60 -1.65 -13.55
N ALA A 423 21.21 -2.91 -13.32
CA ALA A 423 21.15 -3.49 -11.98
C ALA A 423 22.55 -3.68 -11.40
N ASN A 424 22.75 -3.26 -10.15
CA ASN A 424 24.01 -3.41 -9.43
C ASN A 424 23.85 -4.38 -8.26
N PRO A 425 24.35 -5.63 -8.33
CA PRO A 425 24.19 -6.60 -7.25
C PRO A 425 24.99 -6.19 -6.00
N GLY A 426 24.43 -6.46 -4.81
CA GLY A 426 25.14 -6.33 -3.53
C GLY A 426 25.39 -7.71 -2.94
N ALA A 427 24.95 -7.95 -1.69
CA ALA A 427 25.11 -9.23 -0.99
C ALA A 427 24.30 -10.33 -1.69
N TRP A 428 24.93 -11.04 -2.63
CA TRP A 428 24.29 -12.06 -3.46
C TRP A 428 25.29 -13.14 -3.89
N PRO A 429 25.04 -14.45 -3.62
CA PRO A 429 23.82 -15.07 -3.07
C PRO A 429 23.68 -14.89 -1.55
N LEU A 430 22.69 -15.55 -0.93
CA LEU A 430 22.38 -15.45 0.50
C LEU A 430 23.58 -15.64 1.44
N GLU A 431 24.58 -16.44 1.06
CA GLU A 431 25.80 -16.62 1.85
C GLU A 431 26.58 -15.31 2.05
N GLU A 432 26.52 -14.37 1.11
CA GLU A 432 27.12 -13.04 1.28
C GLU A 432 26.34 -12.19 2.29
N LEU A 433 25.01 -12.36 2.36
CA LEU A 433 24.19 -11.72 3.39
C LEU A 433 24.56 -12.26 4.78
N TRP A 434 24.74 -13.58 4.91
CA TRP A 434 25.22 -14.16 6.16
C TRP A 434 26.61 -13.67 6.50
N ALA A 435 27.54 -13.62 5.53
CA ALA A 435 28.89 -13.12 5.75
C ALA A 435 28.90 -11.64 6.21
N ALA A 436 27.93 -10.83 5.76
CA ALA A 436 27.78 -9.46 6.21
C ALA A 436 27.45 -9.37 7.71
N TYR A 437 26.61 -10.26 8.24
CA TYR A 437 26.03 -10.12 9.59
C TYR A 437 26.51 -11.15 10.64
N ILE A 438 27.22 -12.21 10.23
CA ILE A 438 27.66 -13.29 11.14
C ILE A 438 28.63 -12.84 12.24
N HIS A 439 29.23 -11.66 12.11
CA HIS A 439 30.07 -11.10 13.15
C HIS A 439 29.29 -10.68 14.41
N ASP A 440 27.96 -10.54 14.30
CA ASP A 440 27.04 -10.19 15.40
C ASP A 440 25.68 -10.92 15.29
N PRO A 441 25.62 -12.24 15.53
CA PRO A 441 24.40 -13.04 15.35
C PRO A 441 23.33 -12.84 16.43
N GLU A 442 23.66 -12.17 17.54
CA GLU A 442 22.66 -11.77 18.55
C GLU A 442 22.04 -10.41 18.21
N GLY A 443 22.73 -9.58 17.43
CA GLY A 443 22.22 -8.30 16.93
C GLY A 443 21.36 -8.40 15.66
N HIS A 444 21.33 -9.56 15.02
CA HIS A 444 20.61 -9.78 13.76
C HIS A 444 19.73 -11.02 13.86
N LEU A 445 18.44 -10.87 13.53
CA LEU A 445 17.52 -11.99 13.36
C LEU A 445 17.13 -12.09 11.89
N LEU A 446 17.59 -13.16 11.25
CA LEU A 446 17.18 -13.51 9.90
C LEU A 446 16.00 -14.47 9.96
N THR A 447 15.03 -14.31 9.07
CA THR A 447 13.87 -15.20 8.99
C THR A 447 13.56 -15.50 7.53
N PRO A 448 13.89 -16.71 7.03
CA PRO A 448 13.41 -17.17 5.73
C PRO A 448 11.87 -17.18 5.70
N HIS A 449 11.29 -16.74 4.59
CA HIS A 449 9.85 -16.70 4.44
C HIS A 449 9.37 -16.96 3.01
N VAL A 450 8.05 -17.08 2.84
CA VAL A 450 7.41 -17.23 1.53
C VAL A 450 6.88 -15.87 1.07
N GLY A 451 7.76 -15.12 0.42
CA GLY A 451 7.43 -13.85 -0.24
C GLY A 451 7.21 -13.98 -1.74
N GLY A 452 7.49 -12.90 -2.47
CA GLY A 452 7.45 -12.88 -3.94
C GLY A 452 8.43 -13.86 -4.59
N ARG A 453 9.54 -14.14 -3.91
CA ARG A 453 10.55 -15.15 -4.24
C ARG A 453 10.73 -16.06 -3.03
N ARG A 454 9.89 -17.09 -2.92
CA ARG A 454 9.91 -18.00 -1.76
C ARG A 454 11.30 -18.48 -1.38
N CYS A 455 11.61 -18.53 -0.09
CA CYS A 455 12.75 -19.29 0.43
C CYS A 455 12.61 -20.78 0.12
N ILE A 456 13.73 -21.48 0.16
CA ILE A 456 13.80 -22.95 0.24
C ILE A 456 14.83 -23.30 1.30
N MET A 457 14.67 -24.43 1.99
CA MET A 457 15.52 -24.77 3.15
C MET A 457 16.86 -25.41 2.76
N ASP A 458 17.27 -25.30 1.49
CA ASP A 458 18.60 -25.71 1.02
C ASP A 458 19.71 -24.83 1.62
N TRP A 459 19.35 -23.63 2.05
CA TRP A 459 20.18 -22.72 2.84
C TRP A 459 19.63 -22.65 4.26
N HIS A 460 20.51 -22.75 5.24
CA HIS A 460 20.18 -22.44 6.62
C HIS A 460 21.43 -22.06 7.42
N HIS A 461 21.38 -20.95 8.16
CA HIS A 461 22.44 -20.56 9.10
C HIS A 461 21.92 -20.53 10.55
N PRO A 462 22.25 -21.52 11.40
CA PRO A 462 21.57 -21.73 12.69
C PRO A 462 21.75 -20.60 13.71
N GLU A 463 22.84 -19.82 13.61
CA GLU A 463 23.06 -18.68 14.51
C GLU A 463 22.29 -17.41 14.09
N LEU A 464 21.99 -17.25 12.80
CA LEU A 464 21.32 -16.04 12.27
C LEU A 464 19.83 -16.28 12.06
N GLU A 465 19.46 -17.49 11.65
CA GLU A 465 18.10 -17.88 11.29
C GLU A 465 17.45 -18.70 12.40
N LYS A 466 17.00 -18.01 13.45
CA LYS A 466 16.40 -18.67 14.62
C LYS A 466 14.91 -18.97 14.43
N LEU A 467 14.29 -18.43 13.38
CA LEU A 467 12.86 -18.54 13.07
C LEU A 467 12.65 -18.84 11.59
N VAL A 468 11.48 -19.41 11.26
CA VAL A 468 10.98 -19.59 9.89
C VAL A 468 9.54 -19.10 9.84
N GLU A 469 9.20 -18.26 8.86
CA GLU A 469 7.84 -17.76 8.70
C GLU A 469 6.97 -18.81 7.98
N ILE A 470 6.15 -19.53 8.75
CA ILE A 470 5.25 -20.58 8.24
C ILE A 470 3.84 -20.09 7.94
N GLY A 471 3.56 -18.79 8.12
CA GLY A 471 2.29 -18.17 7.80
C GLY A 471 2.36 -16.66 7.73
N SER A 472 1.57 -16.07 6.83
CA SER A 472 1.44 -14.63 6.62
C SER A 472 0.11 -14.26 5.98
N ALA A 473 -0.08 -12.98 5.63
CA ALA A 473 -1.24 -12.54 4.87
C ALA A 473 -1.39 -13.25 3.50
N TRP A 474 -0.32 -13.88 2.99
CA TRP A 474 -0.33 -14.64 1.75
C TRP A 474 -0.80 -16.09 1.92
N GLY A 475 -0.91 -16.58 3.15
CA GLY A 475 -1.40 -17.92 3.48
C GLY A 475 -0.59 -18.63 4.54
N HIS A 476 -0.84 -19.94 4.67
CA HIS A 476 -0.10 -20.83 5.57
C HIS A 476 0.71 -21.82 4.75
N PHE A 477 1.97 -22.06 5.14
CA PHE A 477 2.96 -22.79 4.35
C PHE A 477 3.33 -24.12 5.01
N GLY A 478 2.37 -25.05 5.06
CA GLY A 478 2.57 -26.38 5.67
C GLY A 478 3.75 -27.14 5.06
N TRP A 479 3.99 -27.01 3.75
CA TRP A 479 5.14 -27.62 3.08
C TRP A 479 6.49 -27.08 3.60
N LEU A 480 6.57 -25.79 3.96
CA LEU A 480 7.79 -25.16 4.46
C LEU A 480 8.06 -25.62 5.90
N TYR A 481 7.00 -25.72 6.71
CA TYR A 481 7.08 -26.30 8.04
C TYR A 481 7.59 -27.75 7.99
N GLU A 482 7.05 -28.58 7.08
CA GLU A 482 7.50 -29.96 6.90
C GLU A 482 8.96 -30.05 6.45
N ASP A 483 9.40 -29.22 5.50
CA ASP A 483 10.78 -29.19 5.00
C ASP A 483 11.77 -28.75 6.10
N ALA A 484 11.43 -27.70 6.86
CA ALA A 484 12.24 -27.25 7.99
C ALA A 484 12.39 -28.37 9.04
N MET A 485 11.28 -28.97 9.48
CA MET A 485 11.28 -30.04 10.49
C MET A 485 12.04 -31.30 10.06
N GLN A 486 12.11 -31.60 8.75
CA GLN A 486 12.88 -32.75 8.24
C GLN A 486 14.40 -32.54 8.32
N ARG A 487 14.85 -31.28 8.37
CA ARG A 487 16.28 -30.92 8.35
C ARG A 487 16.90 -30.81 9.74
N GLY A 488 16.08 -30.81 10.79
CA GLY A 488 16.50 -30.74 12.20
C GLY A 488 16.04 -29.45 12.83
#